data_AF-A0A5D4H9Q0-F1
#
_entry.id   AF-A0A5D4H9Q0-F1
#
_cell.length_a   1.000
_cell.length_b   1.000
_cell.length_c   1.000
_cell.angle_alpha   90.00
_cell.angle_beta   90.00
_cell.angle_gamma   90.00
#
_symmetry.space_group_name_H-M   'P 1'
#
loop_
_entity.id
_entity.type
_entity.pdbx_description
1 polymer ?
#
loop_
_entity_poly.entity_id
_entity_poly.type
_entity_poly.pdbx_seq_one_letter_code
_entity_poly.pdbx_strand_id
1 'polypeptide(L)'
;MVIRFLETTFIVLLFLYGTTSTFGQRSQETTRYFAPPTLPQNVSDVNKILIDTGEASTPKDTLFQLLTARGTPISYYRKINTEVCFDESCRLLRVNLYWNVTGRYLGFELPPAEFLSKAEHEPFHEQEYQQLHTILADSLSPIGDFDYQKLVPENTTPERVDGVTRPTSKDVLQYVVKGAVFTTHTMWNLVYGQTRKDVEHATEAALNPRFLLDILKSHDAWDRYWALDRMHMLPDVPPQVKDRVISFVCDSSYNLALHALTVLPKDWGEDSAAQQALWLTFDCVLPALKPKVMEKLSTYEKLNRSILLDIADRLPTMYGPVLNAALQCLRKYLPEEPEILQRVTALLDHNNPYIVKQIKKFLQEIPAND
;
A
#
# COMPACT_ATOMS: atom_id res chain seq x y z
N MET A 1 95.15 11.12 -7.12
CA MET A 1 95.39 12.56 -6.86
C MET A 1 95.02 13.33 -8.10
N VAL A 2 93.99 14.20 -8.00
CA VAL A 2 93.58 15.28 -8.94
C VAL A 2 92.99 14.82 -10.29
N ILE A 3 91.66 14.69 -10.40
CA ILE A 3 90.61 15.68 -10.80
C ILE A 3 90.53 15.90 -12.33
N ARG A 4 89.43 15.39 -12.94
CA ARG A 4 88.71 15.94 -14.13
C ARG A 4 87.26 15.44 -14.06
N PHE A 5 86.31 16.30 -13.70
CA PHE A 5 85.34 16.97 -14.58
C PHE A 5 84.48 16.00 -15.42
N LEU A 6 83.23 15.79 -15.00
CA LEU A 6 82.12 15.49 -15.90
C LEU A 6 80.94 16.39 -15.52
N GLU A 7 80.46 17.12 -16.53
CA GLU A 7 79.43 18.13 -16.48
C GLU A 7 78.04 17.52 -16.19
N THR A 8 77.29 18.15 -15.29
CA THR A 8 75.87 17.88 -15.07
C THR A 8 75.03 18.67 -16.08
N THR A 9 74.43 17.98 -17.03
CA THR A 9 73.44 18.51 -17.97
C THR A 9 72.13 18.79 -17.23
N PHE A 10 71.72 20.06 -17.18
CA PHE A 10 70.45 20.51 -16.62
C PHE A 10 69.38 20.49 -17.71
N ILE A 11 68.52 19.47 -17.73
CA ILE A 11 67.37 19.40 -18.64
C ILE A 11 66.21 20.16 -18.01
N VAL A 12 65.89 21.34 -18.56
CA VAL A 12 64.68 22.10 -18.25
C VAL A 12 63.51 21.47 -19.01
N LEU A 13 62.63 20.78 -18.30
CA LEU A 13 61.34 20.29 -18.80
C LEU A 13 60.33 21.44 -18.80
N LEU A 14 60.09 22.02 -19.97
CA LEU A 14 58.99 22.95 -20.24
C LEU A 14 57.66 22.19 -20.22
N PHE A 15 56.90 22.31 -19.14
CA PHE A 15 55.50 21.89 -19.09
C PHE A 15 54.64 22.87 -19.92
N LEU A 16 54.37 22.50 -21.17
CA LEU A 16 53.27 23.08 -21.94
C LEU A 16 51.95 22.58 -21.36
N TYR A 17 51.28 23.42 -20.57
CA TYR A 17 49.87 23.23 -20.21
C TYR A 17 49.01 23.35 -21.46
N GLY A 18 48.80 22.22 -22.13
CA GLY A 18 47.75 22.09 -23.14
C GLY A 18 46.39 22.11 -22.43
N THR A 19 45.63 23.19 -22.60
CA THR A 19 44.22 23.26 -22.26
C THR A 19 43.44 22.38 -23.22
N THR A 20 43.37 21.07 -22.95
CA THR A 20 42.37 20.21 -23.58
C THR A 20 41.02 20.59 -23.00
N SER A 21 40.28 21.41 -23.75
CA SER A 21 38.85 21.62 -23.56
C SER A 21 38.14 20.28 -23.78
N THR A 22 38.00 19.50 -22.70
CA THR A 22 37.06 18.39 -22.67
C THR A 22 35.66 19.00 -22.81
N PHE A 23 35.12 18.93 -24.02
CA PHE A 23 33.73 19.19 -24.30
C PHE A 23 32.91 18.15 -23.53
N GLY A 24 32.58 18.48 -22.29
CA GLY A 24 31.74 17.65 -21.44
C GLY A 24 30.39 17.52 -22.11
N GLN A 25 30.12 16.32 -22.63
CA GLN A 25 28.80 15.93 -23.07
C GLN A 25 27.91 15.96 -21.82
N ARG A 26 27.25 17.10 -21.60
CA ARG A 26 26.29 17.28 -20.50
C ARG A 26 25.16 16.31 -20.80
N SER A 27 25.16 15.14 -20.16
CA SER A 27 23.99 14.26 -20.19
C SER A 27 22.82 15.11 -19.70
N GLN A 28 21.81 15.32 -20.55
CA GLN A 28 20.59 15.99 -20.12
C GLN A 28 20.02 15.17 -18.96
N GLU A 29 20.05 15.73 -17.75
CA GLU A 29 19.44 15.12 -16.58
C GLU A 29 17.94 14.98 -16.84
N THR A 30 17.43 13.76 -16.74
CA THR A 30 16.00 13.47 -16.88
C THR A 30 15.27 13.82 -15.58
N THR A 31 14.26 14.67 -15.66
CA THR A 31 13.42 15.04 -14.51
C THR A 31 12.65 13.82 -14.02
N ARG A 32 12.86 13.42 -12.75
CA ARG A 32 12.35 12.17 -12.20
C ARG A 32 12.06 12.28 -10.70
N TYR A 33 10.87 11.84 -10.28
CA TYR A 33 10.43 11.88 -8.88
C TYR A 33 9.73 10.57 -8.49
N PHE A 34 10.25 9.88 -7.47
CA PHE A 34 9.81 8.55 -7.08
C PHE A 34 9.60 8.42 -5.57
N ALA A 35 8.48 7.81 -5.20
CA ALA A 35 8.20 7.35 -3.86
C ALA A 35 8.93 6.03 -3.57
N PRO A 36 9.04 5.62 -2.29
CA PRO A 36 9.57 4.32 -1.93
C PRO A 36 8.76 3.19 -2.60
N PRO A 37 9.43 2.24 -3.29
CA PRO A 37 8.76 1.13 -3.94
C PRO A 37 8.33 0.07 -2.93
N THR A 38 7.26 -0.67 -3.23
CA THR A 38 6.83 -1.84 -2.46
C THR A 38 7.90 -2.94 -2.45
N LEU A 39 8.56 -3.14 -3.60
CA LEU A 39 9.55 -4.20 -3.82
C LEU A 39 10.85 -3.63 -4.41
N PRO A 40 12.01 -4.29 -4.18
CA PRO A 40 13.27 -3.88 -4.80
C PRO A 40 13.19 -3.78 -6.32
N GLN A 41 13.64 -2.66 -6.89
CA GLN A 41 13.52 -2.34 -8.32
C GLN A 41 14.64 -2.95 -9.17
N ASN A 42 14.92 -4.24 -8.96
CA ASN A 42 15.93 -5.00 -9.71
C ASN A 42 15.31 -5.58 -11.00
N VAL A 43 15.05 -4.69 -11.98
CA VAL A 43 14.41 -5.05 -13.25
C VAL A 43 15.32 -6.00 -14.04
N SER A 44 14.75 -7.12 -14.49
CA SER A 44 15.43 -8.10 -15.35
C SER A 44 14.73 -8.26 -16.70
N ASP A 45 13.41 -8.08 -16.75
CA ASP A 45 12.61 -8.19 -17.97
C ASP A 45 11.42 -7.23 -17.96
N VAL A 46 10.86 -6.95 -19.15
CA VAL A 46 9.71 -6.07 -19.34
C VAL A 46 8.67 -6.76 -20.22
N ASN A 47 7.51 -7.06 -19.62
CA ASN A 47 6.35 -7.56 -20.34
C ASN A 47 5.43 -6.41 -20.78
N LYS A 48 4.70 -6.59 -21.89
CA LYS A 48 3.76 -5.61 -22.44
C LYS A 48 2.35 -6.15 -22.33
N ILE A 49 1.49 -5.44 -21.61
CA ILE A 49 0.08 -5.77 -21.42
C ILE A 49 -0.73 -4.73 -22.19
N LEU A 50 -1.57 -5.17 -23.13
CA LEU A 50 -2.48 -4.29 -23.84
C LEU A 50 -3.66 -3.93 -22.93
N ILE A 51 -3.93 -2.64 -22.77
CA ILE A 51 -5.02 -2.11 -21.94
C ILE A 51 -5.99 -1.28 -22.78
N ASP A 52 -7.25 -1.22 -22.34
CA ASP A 52 -8.29 -0.39 -22.94
C ASP A 52 -8.50 0.85 -22.07
N THR A 53 -8.21 2.01 -22.64
CA THR A 53 -8.34 3.30 -21.94
C THR A 53 -9.68 3.99 -22.23
N GLY A 54 -10.60 3.37 -22.98
CA GLY A 54 -11.94 3.89 -23.24
C GLY A 54 -12.00 5.04 -24.26
N GLU A 55 -10.88 5.43 -24.86
CA GLU A 55 -10.81 6.42 -25.94
C GLU A 55 -11.11 5.71 -27.29
N ALA A 56 -12.34 5.90 -27.79
CA ALA A 56 -12.91 5.51 -29.09
C ALA A 56 -12.14 4.49 -29.99
N SER A 57 -12.82 3.38 -30.33
CA SER A 57 -12.52 2.41 -31.42
C SER A 57 -11.06 2.32 -31.88
N THR A 58 -10.23 1.74 -31.00
CA THR A 58 -8.83 1.29 -31.18
C THR A 58 -7.81 2.37 -31.50
N PRO A 59 -7.06 2.81 -30.47
CA PRO A 59 -5.80 2.13 -30.11
C PRO A 59 -5.82 1.51 -28.71
N LYS A 60 -5.39 0.25 -28.59
CA LYS A 60 -5.06 -0.35 -27.28
C LYS A 60 -3.74 0.26 -26.81
N ASP A 61 -3.72 0.87 -25.63
CA ASP A 61 -2.47 1.36 -25.04
C ASP A 61 -1.70 0.19 -24.41
N THR A 62 -0.45 0.43 -23.98
CA THR A 62 0.44 -0.55 -23.39
C THR A 62 0.78 -0.19 -21.95
N LEU A 63 0.41 -1.08 -21.03
CA LEU A 63 0.96 -1.14 -19.69
C LEU A 63 2.23 -1.99 -19.71
N PHE A 64 3.36 -1.42 -19.29
CA PHE A 64 4.63 -2.13 -19.21
C PHE A 64 4.80 -2.67 -17.79
N GLN A 65 4.93 -3.99 -17.68
CA GLN A 65 5.13 -4.70 -16.42
C GLN A 65 6.61 -5.00 -16.24
N LEU A 66 7.22 -4.46 -15.19
CA LEU A 66 8.62 -4.71 -14.84
C LEU A 66 8.71 -5.99 -14.00
N LEU A 67 9.60 -6.88 -14.39
CA LEU A 67 9.74 -8.21 -13.81
C LEU A 67 11.13 -8.44 -13.23
N THR A 68 11.19 -9.23 -12.15
CA THR A 68 12.44 -9.87 -11.71
C THR A 68 12.85 -10.99 -12.67
N ALA A 69 14.09 -11.49 -12.52
CA ALA A 69 14.58 -12.67 -13.25
C ALA A 69 13.72 -13.94 -13.05
N ARG A 70 12.85 -13.99 -12.03
CA ARG A 70 11.92 -15.10 -11.78
C ARG A 70 10.52 -14.87 -12.38
N GLY A 71 10.33 -13.80 -13.15
CA GLY A 71 9.03 -13.43 -13.71
C GLY A 71 8.05 -12.82 -12.70
N THR A 72 8.49 -12.47 -11.48
CA THR A 72 7.62 -11.79 -10.49
C THR A 72 7.53 -10.30 -10.80
N PRO A 73 6.32 -9.71 -10.88
CA PRO A 73 6.15 -8.27 -11.06
C PRO A 73 6.71 -7.45 -9.89
N ILE A 74 7.34 -6.31 -10.18
CA ILE A 74 7.90 -5.39 -9.16
C ILE A 74 7.41 -3.95 -9.28
N SER A 75 6.96 -3.55 -10.46
CA SER A 75 6.31 -2.27 -10.73
C SER A 75 5.75 -2.27 -12.15
N TYR A 76 5.00 -1.22 -12.47
CA TYR A 76 4.41 -1.01 -13.77
C TYR A 76 4.65 0.42 -14.22
N TYR A 77 4.68 0.65 -15.52
CA TYR A 77 4.67 2.01 -16.06
C TYR A 77 3.88 2.11 -17.35
N ARG A 78 3.47 3.33 -17.66
CA ARG A 78 2.79 3.67 -18.92
C ARG A 78 3.41 4.94 -19.49
N LYS A 79 3.55 4.98 -20.82
CA LYS A 79 3.99 6.16 -21.54
C LYS A 79 2.77 6.98 -21.91
N ILE A 80 2.57 8.10 -21.24
CA ILE A 80 1.43 8.99 -21.47
C ILE A 80 1.79 10.01 -22.53
N ASN A 81 0.89 10.17 -23.49
CA ASN A 81 0.94 11.21 -24.51
C ASN A 81 -0.49 11.72 -24.73
N THR A 82 -0.90 12.76 -24.01
CA THR A 82 -2.26 13.29 -24.04
C THR A 82 -2.25 14.82 -24.06
N GLU A 83 -3.30 15.44 -24.57
CA GLU A 83 -3.41 16.91 -24.61
C GLU A 83 -4.05 17.44 -23.33
N VAL A 84 -3.47 18.50 -22.78
CA VAL A 84 -4.02 19.25 -21.64
C VAL A 84 -4.36 20.65 -22.13
N CYS A 85 -5.64 21.04 -22.04
CA CYS A 85 -6.14 22.28 -22.61
C CYS A 85 -6.53 23.30 -21.53
N PHE A 86 -6.07 24.54 -21.71
CA PHE A 86 -6.39 25.69 -20.87
C PHE A 86 -6.85 26.85 -21.75
N ASP A 87 -8.06 27.38 -21.52
CA ASP A 87 -8.60 28.57 -22.19
C ASP A 87 -8.27 28.61 -23.71
N GLU A 88 -8.66 27.54 -24.43
CA GLU A 88 -8.47 27.35 -25.89
C GLU A 88 -7.03 27.04 -26.37
N SER A 89 -6.06 26.95 -25.46
CA SER A 89 -4.69 26.52 -25.74
C SER A 89 -4.40 25.12 -25.20
N CYS A 90 -4.05 24.18 -26.07
CA CYS A 90 -3.70 22.81 -25.70
C CYS A 90 -2.19 22.58 -25.78
N ARG A 91 -1.64 21.93 -24.75
CA ARG A 91 -0.26 21.44 -24.77
C ARG A 91 -0.23 19.94 -24.57
N LEU A 92 0.66 19.28 -25.31
CA LEU A 92 0.90 17.86 -25.18
C LEU A 92 1.66 17.55 -23.88
N LEU A 93 1.07 16.72 -23.03
CA LEU A 93 1.67 16.12 -21.85
C LEU A 93 2.35 14.81 -22.25
N ARG A 94 3.69 14.79 -22.15
CA ARG A 94 4.51 13.59 -22.35
C ARG A 94 5.20 13.20 -21.06
N VAL A 95 4.77 12.10 -20.47
CA VAL A 95 5.28 11.65 -19.17
C VAL A 95 5.22 10.13 -19.06
N ASN A 96 6.23 9.52 -18.45
CA ASN A 96 6.15 8.14 -18.00
C ASN A 96 5.61 8.14 -16.58
N LEU A 97 4.45 7.54 -16.36
CA LEU A 97 3.89 7.33 -15.02
C LEU A 97 4.19 5.92 -14.55
N TYR A 98 4.45 5.77 -13.25
CA TYR A 98 4.84 4.51 -12.62
C TYR A 98 3.93 4.17 -11.45
N TRP A 99 3.63 2.89 -11.31
CA TRP A 99 2.84 2.31 -10.22
C TRP A 99 3.61 1.18 -9.55
N ASN A 100 3.40 1.05 -8.24
CA ASN A 100 3.75 -0.14 -7.50
C ASN A 100 2.82 -1.30 -7.88
N VAL A 101 3.18 -2.52 -7.46
CA VAL A 101 2.38 -3.72 -7.74
C VAL A 101 0.96 -3.65 -7.19
N THR A 102 0.73 -2.86 -6.15
CA THR A 102 -0.57 -2.68 -5.47
C THR A 102 -1.40 -1.53 -6.07
N GLY A 103 -1.02 -1.00 -7.23
CA GLY A 103 -1.71 0.13 -7.88
C GLY A 103 -1.43 1.50 -7.24
N ARG A 104 -0.61 1.56 -6.18
CA ARG A 104 -0.17 2.82 -5.56
C ARG A 104 0.81 3.55 -6.48
N TYR A 105 0.65 4.87 -6.58
CA TYR A 105 1.60 5.73 -7.31
C TYR A 105 3.05 5.47 -6.85
N LEU A 106 3.94 5.25 -7.82
CA LEU A 106 5.37 5.04 -7.58
C LEU A 106 6.18 6.26 -8.00
N GLY A 107 5.85 6.90 -9.12
CA GLY A 107 6.67 7.99 -9.62
C GLY A 107 6.28 8.49 -11.00
N PHE A 108 6.96 9.54 -11.43
CA PHE A 108 6.94 9.98 -12.83
C PHE A 108 8.33 10.33 -13.32
N GLU A 109 8.49 10.29 -14.64
CA GLU A 109 9.71 10.66 -15.35
C GLU A 109 9.35 11.36 -16.66
N LEU A 110 10.08 12.44 -16.96
CA LEU A 110 9.95 13.14 -18.23
C LEU A 110 10.99 12.64 -19.24
N PRO A 111 10.60 12.50 -20.53
CA PRO A 111 11.56 12.29 -21.60
C PRO A 111 12.64 13.39 -21.64
N PRO A 112 13.84 13.13 -22.18
CA PRO A 112 14.87 14.15 -22.34
C PRO A 112 14.33 15.39 -23.07
N ALA A 113 14.69 16.57 -22.55
CA ALA A 113 14.25 17.89 -23.04
C ALA A 113 12.75 18.20 -22.90
N GLU A 114 11.96 17.33 -22.29
CA GLU A 114 10.54 17.60 -21.99
C GLU A 114 10.39 18.35 -20.66
N PHE A 115 9.33 19.14 -20.52
CA PHE A 115 9.00 19.86 -19.28
C PHE A 115 7.49 19.99 -19.10
N LEU A 116 7.04 19.96 -17.85
CA LEU A 116 5.67 20.33 -17.51
C LEU A 116 5.52 21.84 -17.50
N SER A 117 4.38 22.35 -17.95
CA SER A 117 4.08 23.78 -17.90
C SER A 117 2.80 24.13 -17.16
N LYS A 118 2.81 25.34 -16.63
CA LYS A 118 1.65 26.06 -16.10
C LYS A 118 0.85 26.70 -17.25
N ALA A 119 -0.19 27.44 -16.90
CA ALA A 119 -0.84 28.43 -17.75
C ALA A 119 0.21 29.33 -18.40
N GLU A 120 -0.07 29.80 -19.62
CA GLU A 120 0.86 30.59 -20.45
C GLU A 120 2.17 29.85 -20.84
N HIS A 121 2.18 28.51 -20.77
CA HIS A 121 3.32 27.66 -21.15
C HIS A 121 4.60 27.84 -20.31
N GLU A 122 4.51 28.50 -19.14
CA GLU A 122 5.65 28.66 -18.24
C GLU A 122 6.13 27.29 -17.71
N PRO A 123 7.43 26.96 -17.85
CA PRO A 123 7.98 25.72 -17.32
C PRO A 123 7.86 25.61 -15.80
N PHE A 124 7.70 24.38 -15.32
CA PHE A 124 7.80 24.06 -13.90
C PHE A 124 9.22 24.29 -13.38
N HIS A 125 9.36 24.81 -12.18
CA HIS A 125 10.59 24.76 -11.40
C HIS A 125 10.62 23.56 -10.44
N GLU A 126 11.79 23.28 -9.86
CA GLU A 126 12.02 22.07 -9.06
C GLU A 126 11.00 21.88 -7.92
N GLN A 127 10.69 22.95 -7.17
CA GLN A 127 9.70 22.89 -6.08
C GLN A 127 8.28 22.57 -6.57
N GLU A 128 7.91 23.02 -7.78
CA GLU A 128 6.60 22.71 -8.38
C GLU A 128 6.53 21.22 -8.76
N TYR A 129 7.63 20.63 -9.24
CA TYR A 129 7.71 19.19 -9.44
C TYR A 129 7.62 18.40 -8.12
N GLN A 130 8.29 18.87 -7.06
CA GLN A 130 8.20 18.25 -5.73
C GLN A 130 6.78 18.35 -5.15
N GLN A 131 6.12 19.49 -5.35
CA GLN A 131 4.73 19.68 -4.95
C GLN A 131 3.81 18.73 -5.74
N LEU A 132 3.96 18.66 -7.07
CA LEU A 132 3.21 17.72 -7.90
C LEU A 132 3.43 16.28 -7.46
N HIS A 133 4.68 15.89 -7.22
CA HIS A 133 5.02 14.56 -6.73
C HIS A 133 4.31 14.23 -5.40
N THR A 134 4.25 15.20 -4.50
CA THR A 134 3.57 15.06 -3.20
C THR A 134 2.05 14.89 -3.37
N ILE A 135 1.45 15.69 -4.26
CA ILE A 135 0.01 15.58 -4.59
C ILE A 135 -0.31 14.22 -5.22
N LEU A 136 0.52 13.74 -6.14
CA LEU A 136 0.33 12.44 -6.80
C LEU A 136 0.61 11.25 -5.88
N ALA A 137 1.33 11.44 -4.78
CA ALA A 137 1.53 10.43 -3.75
C ALA A 137 0.35 10.35 -2.76
N ASP A 138 -0.51 11.37 -2.72
CA ASP A 138 -1.68 11.43 -1.86
C ASP A 138 -2.94 10.93 -2.58
N SER A 139 -3.30 9.68 -2.30
CA SER A 139 -4.52 9.07 -2.86
C SER A 139 -5.82 9.67 -2.31
N LEU A 140 -5.75 10.43 -1.22
CA LEU A 140 -6.89 11.09 -0.60
C LEU A 140 -6.96 12.58 -0.98
N SER A 141 -6.14 13.03 -1.93
CA SER A 141 -6.14 14.40 -2.38
C SER A 141 -7.53 14.80 -2.91
N PRO A 142 -8.14 15.89 -2.40
CA PRO A 142 -9.45 16.33 -2.85
C PRO A 142 -9.52 16.68 -4.35
N ILE A 143 -8.38 16.85 -5.03
CA ILE A 143 -8.34 17.17 -6.47
C ILE A 143 -9.11 16.15 -7.32
N GLY A 144 -9.18 14.88 -6.87
CA GLY A 144 -9.94 13.82 -7.54
C GLY A 144 -11.45 14.03 -7.57
N ASP A 145 -12.00 14.79 -6.63
CA ASP A 145 -13.44 15.01 -6.49
C ASP A 145 -13.94 16.23 -7.30
N PHE A 146 -13.03 17.00 -7.90
CA PHE A 146 -13.40 18.15 -8.72
C PHE A 146 -13.65 17.73 -10.17
N ASP A 147 -14.84 18.05 -10.67
CA ASP A 147 -15.11 18.02 -12.10
C ASP A 147 -14.24 19.05 -12.83
N TYR A 148 -13.83 18.74 -14.05
CA TYR A 148 -12.99 19.63 -14.87
C TYR A 148 -13.56 21.06 -14.97
N GLN A 149 -14.90 21.19 -15.04
CA GLN A 149 -15.61 22.47 -15.11
C GLN A 149 -15.54 23.27 -13.80
N LYS A 150 -15.42 22.59 -12.65
CA LYS A 150 -15.34 23.22 -11.32
C LYS A 150 -13.93 23.69 -10.96
N LEU A 151 -12.93 23.35 -11.76
CA LEU A 151 -11.55 23.83 -11.61
C LEU A 151 -11.45 25.34 -11.90
N VAL A 152 -12.43 25.88 -12.61
CA VAL A 152 -12.55 27.29 -13.00
C VAL A 152 -13.84 27.88 -12.41
N PRO A 153 -13.85 29.14 -11.94
CA PRO A 153 -15.05 29.80 -11.43
C PRO A 153 -16.17 29.87 -12.47
N GLU A 154 -17.40 29.54 -12.08
CA GLU A 154 -18.58 29.51 -12.96
C GLU A 154 -19.03 30.90 -13.47
N ASN A 155 -18.48 32.01 -12.93
CA ASN A 155 -18.94 33.36 -13.24
C ASN A 155 -17.79 34.32 -13.55
N THR A 156 -17.46 34.48 -14.83
CA THR A 156 -16.86 35.72 -15.34
C THR A 156 -17.53 36.04 -16.66
N THR A 157 -18.24 37.17 -16.70
CA THR A 157 -18.83 37.75 -17.89
C THR A 157 -17.80 37.82 -19.04
N PRO A 158 -18.19 37.53 -20.29
CA PRO A 158 -17.28 37.55 -21.42
C PRO A 158 -17.05 39.00 -21.87
N GLU A 159 -16.30 39.78 -21.11
CA GLU A 159 -15.66 40.96 -21.70
C GLU A 159 -14.50 40.46 -22.54
N ARG A 160 -14.68 40.52 -23.87
CA ARG A 160 -13.64 40.32 -24.87
C ARG A 160 -12.58 41.41 -24.70
N VAL A 161 -11.66 41.16 -23.78
CA VAL A 161 -10.36 41.83 -23.70
C VAL A 161 -9.34 40.71 -23.90
N ASP A 162 -8.54 40.85 -24.95
CA ASP A 162 -7.49 39.93 -25.34
C ASP A 162 -6.52 39.72 -24.15
N GLY A 163 -6.44 38.50 -23.62
CA GLY A 163 -5.47 38.10 -22.60
C GLY A 163 -5.94 38.05 -21.13
N VAL A 164 -7.13 37.50 -20.82
CA VAL A 164 -7.50 37.20 -19.41
C VAL A 164 -7.45 35.69 -19.16
N THR A 165 -6.32 35.22 -18.61
CA THR A 165 -6.18 33.90 -17.98
C THR A 165 -7.24 33.76 -16.88
N ARG A 166 -8.11 32.75 -16.95
CA ARG A 166 -9.12 32.55 -15.89
C ARG A 166 -8.46 32.13 -14.57
N PRO A 167 -8.82 32.74 -13.43
CA PRO A 167 -8.26 32.35 -12.13
C PRO A 167 -8.73 30.95 -11.75
N THR A 168 -7.85 30.10 -11.21
CA THR A 168 -8.23 28.81 -10.59
C THR A 168 -9.13 29.06 -9.38
N SER A 169 -10.12 28.18 -9.16
CA SER A 169 -10.97 28.26 -7.96
C SER A 169 -10.14 28.24 -6.68
N LYS A 170 -10.46 29.14 -5.73
CA LYS A 170 -9.73 29.28 -4.45
C LYS A 170 -9.75 27.99 -3.63
N ASP A 171 -10.82 27.21 -3.75
CA ASP A 171 -11.01 25.97 -3.02
C ASP A 171 -10.06 24.85 -3.50
N VAL A 172 -9.54 24.99 -4.73
CA VAL A 172 -8.68 24.00 -5.39
C VAL A 172 -7.19 24.34 -5.25
N LEU A 173 -6.85 25.63 -5.09
CA LEU A 173 -5.47 26.14 -5.13
C LEU A 173 -4.50 25.45 -4.16
N GLN A 174 -4.96 24.98 -3.01
CA GLN A 174 -4.14 24.29 -2.02
C GLN A 174 -3.81 22.83 -2.41
N TYR A 175 -4.56 22.25 -3.34
CA TYR A 175 -4.45 20.85 -3.78
C TYR A 175 -3.79 20.71 -5.16
N VAL A 176 -3.31 21.82 -5.74
CA VAL A 176 -2.67 21.83 -7.05
C VAL A 176 -1.38 22.63 -7.06
N VAL A 177 -0.55 22.38 -8.07
CA VAL A 177 0.53 23.30 -8.40
C VAL A 177 -0.10 24.59 -8.92
N LYS A 178 0.28 25.72 -8.32
CA LYS A 178 -0.29 27.03 -8.67
C LYS A 178 -0.06 27.32 -10.16
N GLY A 179 -1.13 27.63 -10.88
CA GLY A 179 -1.09 27.87 -12.32
C GLY A 179 -1.07 26.61 -13.17
N ALA A 180 -1.11 25.40 -12.60
CA ALA A 180 -1.12 24.13 -13.33
C ALA A 180 -2.25 23.19 -12.90
N VAL A 181 -3.41 23.75 -12.53
CA VAL A 181 -4.59 22.99 -12.05
C VAL A 181 -4.97 21.83 -12.99
N PHE A 182 -4.99 22.08 -14.30
CA PHE A 182 -5.35 21.08 -15.30
C PHE A 182 -4.29 19.99 -15.46
N THR A 183 -3.01 20.35 -15.46
CA THR A 183 -1.91 19.36 -15.49
C THR A 183 -1.93 18.49 -14.24
N THR A 184 -2.09 19.09 -13.06
CA THR A 184 -2.19 18.36 -11.79
C THR A 184 -3.40 17.42 -11.78
N HIS A 185 -4.58 17.92 -12.14
CA HIS A 185 -5.82 17.12 -12.20
C HIS A 185 -5.73 15.98 -13.21
N THR A 186 -5.20 16.24 -14.40
CA THR A 186 -5.01 15.21 -15.45
C THR A 186 -4.07 14.11 -14.97
N MET A 187 -2.91 14.46 -14.41
CA MET A 187 -1.96 13.48 -13.91
C MET A 187 -2.54 12.66 -12.74
N TRP A 188 -3.26 13.31 -11.82
CA TRP A 188 -3.91 12.60 -10.72
C TRP A 188 -4.95 11.59 -11.22
N ASN A 189 -5.81 11.98 -12.17
CA ASN A 189 -6.81 11.07 -12.75
C ASN A 189 -6.18 9.92 -13.55
N LEU A 190 -5.05 10.15 -14.24
CA LEU A 190 -4.31 9.08 -14.89
C LEU A 190 -3.75 8.07 -13.88
N VAL A 191 -3.25 8.56 -12.73
CA VAL A 191 -2.70 7.74 -11.64
C VAL A 191 -3.77 6.91 -10.95
N TYR A 192 -4.91 7.50 -10.60
CA TYR A 192 -5.93 6.85 -9.75
C TYR A 192 -7.16 6.31 -10.51
N GLY A 193 -7.22 6.54 -11.83
CA GLY A 193 -8.27 6.08 -12.72
C GLY A 193 -8.09 4.63 -13.20
N GLN A 194 -8.41 4.38 -14.47
CA GLN A 194 -8.46 3.03 -15.05
C GLN A 194 -7.08 2.32 -15.00
N THR A 195 -5.98 3.03 -15.24
CA THR A 195 -4.63 2.44 -15.23
C THR A 195 -4.30 1.76 -13.90
N ARG A 196 -4.72 2.33 -12.76
CA ARG A 196 -4.54 1.69 -11.45
C ARG A 196 -5.26 0.34 -11.38
N LYS A 197 -6.50 0.27 -11.86
CA LYS A 197 -7.27 -0.99 -11.89
C LYS A 197 -6.60 -2.02 -12.78
N ASP A 198 -6.08 -1.60 -13.95
CA ASP A 198 -5.37 -2.49 -14.85
C ASP A 198 -4.09 -3.04 -14.21
N VAL A 199 -3.36 -2.20 -13.45
CA VAL A 199 -2.20 -2.62 -12.65
C VAL A 199 -2.61 -3.63 -11.57
N GLU A 200 -3.66 -3.35 -10.81
CA GLU A 200 -4.14 -4.25 -9.76
C GLU A 200 -4.57 -5.60 -10.34
N HIS A 201 -5.34 -5.61 -11.44
CA HIS A 201 -5.73 -6.84 -12.13
C HIS A 201 -4.52 -7.62 -12.68
N ALA A 202 -3.52 -6.94 -13.24
CA ALA A 202 -2.31 -7.59 -13.73
C ALA A 202 -1.50 -8.23 -12.58
N THR A 203 -1.46 -7.58 -11.42
CA THR A 203 -0.82 -8.12 -10.21
C THR A 203 -1.59 -9.30 -9.64
N GLU A 204 -2.91 -9.21 -9.56
CA GLU A 204 -3.80 -10.29 -9.12
C GLU A 204 -3.63 -11.54 -9.99
N ALA A 205 -3.53 -11.38 -11.32
CA ALA A 205 -3.29 -12.48 -12.24
C ALA A 205 -1.93 -13.18 -12.05
N ALA A 206 -0.94 -12.48 -11.49
CA ALA A 206 0.39 -13.02 -11.19
C ALA A 206 0.53 -13.48 -9.73
N LEU A 207 -0.53 -13.35 -8.93
CA LEU A 207 -0.47 -13.58 -7.49
C LEU A 207 -0.18 -15.04 -7.18
N ASN A 208 0.78 -15.25 -6.28
CA ASN A 208 1.11 -16.54 -5.71
C ASN A 208 1.55 -16.32 -4.26
N PRO A 209 1.63 -17.37 -3.43
CA PRO A 209 1.91 -17.20 -2.00
C PRO A 209 3.21 -16.47 -1.68
N ARG A 210 4.27 -16.69 -2.46
CA ARG A 210 5.55 -16.01 -2.26
C ARG A 210 5.42 -14.53 -2.57
N PHE A 211 4.80 -14.19 -3.69
CA PHE A 211 4.62 -12.81 -4.11
C PHE A 211 3.73 -12.05 -3.12
N LEU A 212 2.64 -12.66 -2.66
CA LEU A 212 1.80 -12.10 -1.61
C LEU A 212 2.58 -11.84 -0.32
N LEU A 213 3.42 -12.79 0.11
CA LEU A 213 4.29 -12.62 1.28
C LEU A 213 5.25 -11.45 1.13
N ASP A 214 5.80 -11.24 -0.06
CA ASP A 214 6.70 -10.11 -0.34
C ASP A 214 5.94 -8.77 -0.24
N ILE A 215 4.68 -8.70 -0.69
CA ILE A 215 3.83 -7.51 -0.53
C ILE A 215 3.45 -7.30 0.95
N LEU A 216 3.11 -8.34 1.70
CA LEU A 216 2.81 -8.27 3.15
C LEU A 216 4.02 -7.80 4.00
N LYS A 217 5.23 -7.85 3.45
CA LYS A 217 6.44 -7.31 4.11
C LYS A 217 6.65 -5.81 3.85
N SER A 218 5.83 -5.19 2.99
CA SER A 218 5.92 -3.76 2.73
C SER A 218 5.79 -2.95 4.02
N HIS A 219 6.54 -1.84 4.07
CA HIS A 219 6.43 -0.85 5.13
C HIS A 219 5.19 0.05 4.96
N ASP A 220 4.67 0.13 3.74
CA ASP A 220 3.48 0.91 3.43
C ASP A 220 2.23 0.21 3.95
N ALA A 221 1.32 0.97 4.56
CA ALA A 221 0.06 0.42 5.05
C ALA A 221 -0.83 -0.03 3.89
N TRP A 222 -0.96 0.77 2.83
CA TRP A 222 -1.79 0.46 1.66
C TRP A 222 -1.44 -0.91 1.10
N ASP A 223 -0.15 -1.19 0.95
CA ASP A 223 0.32 -2.45 0.38
C ASP A 223 -0.07 -3.65 1.24
N ARG A 224 0.02 -3.50 2.57
CA ARG A 224 -0.40 -4.53 3.53
C ARG A 224 -1.90 -4.77 3.49
N TYR A 225 -2.72 -3.72 3.47
CA TYR A 225 -4.18 -3.86 3.33
C TYR A 225 -4.57 -4.50 2.00
N TRP A 226 -3.98 -4.04 0.89
CA TRP A 226 -4.21 -4.58 -0.44
C TRP A 226 -3.94 -6.10 -0.48
N ALA A 227 -2.84 -6.55 0.12
CA ALA A 227 -2.49 -7.95 0.20
C ALA A 227 -3.44 -8.76 1.12
N LEU A 228 -3.79 -8.21 2.28
CA LEU A 228 -4.76 -8.82 3.21
C LEU A 228 -6.12 -9.04 2.53
N ASP A 229 -6.59 -8.09 1.74
CA ASP A 229 -7.87 -8.17 1.04
C ASP A 229 -7.89 -9.23 -0.07
N ARG A 230 -6.72 -9.65 -0.55
CA ARG A 230 -6.56 -10.58 -1.69
C ARG A 230 -6.08 -11.96 -1.32
N MET A 231 -5.96 -12.25 -0.02
CA MET A 231 -5.63 -13.60 0.45
C MET A 231 -6.59 -14.66 -0.08
N HIS A 232 -7.88 -14.31 -0.23
CA HIS A 232 -8.93 -15.21 -0.73
C HIS A 232 -8.70 -15.68 -2.18
N MET A 233 -7.82 -15.03 -2.93
CA MET A 233 -7.48 -15.40 -4.31
C MET A 233 -6.51 -16.59 -4.37
N LEU A 234 -5.90 -16.96 -3.24
CA LEU A 234 -4.98 -18.08 -3.15
C LEU A 234 -5.69 -19.29 -2.52
N PRO A 235 -5.84 -20.42 -3.23
CA PRO A 235 -6.53 -21.59 -2.68
C PRO A 235 -5.74 -22.24 -1.54
N ASP A 236 -4.40 -22.25 -1.63
CA ASP A 236 -3.52 -22.83 -0.63
C ASP A 236 -2.55 -21.77 -0.09
N VAL A 237 -2.81 -21.30 1.13
CA VAL A 237 -1.95 -20.34 1.83
C VAL A 237 -0.93 -21.09 2.70
N PRO A 238 0.38 -20.99 2.43
CA PRO A 238 1.40 -21.70 3.19
C PRO A 238 1.60 -21.09 4.59
N PRO A 239 2.17 -21.84 5.55
CA PRO A 239 2.35 -21.39 6.93
C PRO A 239 3.03 -20.02 7.07
N GLN A 240 4.06 -19.75 6.27
CA GLN A 240 4.79 -18.46 6.31
C GLN A 240 3.89 -17.25 6.04
N VAL A 241 2.90 -17.39 5.16
CA VAL A 241 1.92 -16.33 4.89
C VAL A 241 0.94 -16.24 6.05
N LYS A 242 0.44 -17.39 6.56
CA LYS A 242 -0.45 -17.41 7.73
C LYS A 242 0.20 -16.74 8.94
N ASP A 243 1.43 -17.11 9.26
CA ASP A 243 2.22 -16.54 10.35
C ASP A 243 2.40 -15.04 10.19
N ARG A 244 2.70 -14.58 8.96
CA ARG A 244 2.83 -13.15 8.68
C ARG A 244 1.51 -12.40 8.92
N VAL A 245 0.40 -12.94 8.46
CA VAL A 245 -0.92 -12.32 8.61
C VAL A 245 -1.35 -12.31 10.07
N ILE A 246 -1.20 -13.44 10.77
CA ILE A 246 -1.50 -13.56 12.21
C ILE A 246 -0.60 -12.62 13.02
N SER A 247 0.65 -12.39 12.61
CA SER A 247 1.53 -11.43 13.30
C SER A 247 0.97 -10.00 13.33
N PHE A 248 0.14 -9.61 12.34
CA PHE A 248 -0.49 -8.28 12.33
C PHE A 248 -1.54 -8.11 13.41
N VAL A 249 -2.08 -9.18 13.98
CA VAL A 249 -3.03 -9.10 15.10
C VAL A 249 -2.40 -8.44 16.33
N CYS A 250 -1.07 -8.56 16.49
CA CYS A 250 -0.31 -7.89 17.53
C CYS A 250 0.40 -6.61 17.06
N ASP A 251 0.01 -6.05 15.90
CA ASP A 251 0.50 -4.75 15.45
C ASP A 251 -0.02 -3.63 16.38
N SER A 252 0.77 -2.57 16.54
CA SER A 252 0.38 -1.41 17.35
C SER A 252 -0.73 -0.59 16.71
N SER A 253 -0.91 -0.70 15.39
CA SER A 253 -2.03 -0.11 14.66
C SER A 253 -3.31 -0.89 14.89
N TYR A 254 -4.24 -0.29 15.65
CA TYR A 254 -5.57 -0.87 15.90
C TYR A 254 -6.29 -1.28 14.62
N ASN A 255 -6.27 -0.41 13.59
CA ASN A 255 -6.97 -0.66 12.33
C ASN A 255 -6.37 -1.87 11.60
N LEU A 256 -5.03 -2.00 11.58
CA LEU A 256 -4.38 -3.11 10.90
C LEU A 256 -4.62 -4.43 11.63
N ALA A 257 -4.51 -4.42 12.97
CA ALA A 257 -4.80 -5.59 13.80
C ALA A 257 -6.26 -6.05 13.66
N LEU A 258 -7.21 -5.11 13.70
CA LEU A 258 -8.63 -5.40 13.49
C LEU A 258 -8.89 -5.95 12.09
N HIS A 259 -8.31 -5.33 11.06
CA HIS A 259 -8.48 -5.76 9.68
C HIS A 259 -7.93 -7.16 9.48
N ALA A 260 -6.70 -7.41 9.91
CA ALA A 260 -6.06 -8.73 9.85
C ALA A 260 -6.95 -9.80 10.50
N LEU A 261 -7.46 -9.56 11.72
CA LEU A 261 -8.39 -10.48 12.39
C LEU A 261 -9.67 -10.76 11.58
N THR A 262 -10.21 -9.72 10.94
CA THR A 262 -11.48 -9.79 10.21
C THR A 262 -11.34 -10.58 8.92
N VAL A 263 -10.23 -10.40 8.20
CA VAL A 263 -10.01 -11.06 6.90
C VAL A 263 -9.46 -12.49 7.01
N LEU A 264 -9.09 -12.95 8.21
CA LEU A 264 -8.63 -14.33 8.41
C LEU A 264 -9.67 -15.31 7.83
N PRO A 265 -9.27 -16.23 6.94
CA PRO A 265 -10.19 -17.24 6.42
C PRO A 265 -10.72 -18.19 7.52
N LYS A 266 -11.89 -18.81 7.28
CA LYS A 266 -12.51 -19.74 8.25
C LYS A 266 -11.87 -21.13 8.21
N ASP A 267 -11.50 -21.58 7.03
CA ASP A 267 -10.76 -22.82 6.74
C ASP A 267 -9.38 -22.88 7.39
N TRP A 268 -8.78 -21.73 7.75
CA TRP A 268 -7.57 -21.72 8.58
C TRP A 268 -7.81 -22.36 9.96
N GLY A 269 -9.07 -22.43 10.40
CA GLY A 269 -9.49 -23.20 11.55
C GLY A 269 -9.33 -24.71 11.40
N GLU A 270 -9.07 -25.26 10.22
CA GLU A 270 -8.76 -26.69 10.06
C GLU A 270 -7.29 -26.99 10.40
N ASP A 271 -6.43 -25.98 10.33
CA ASP A 271 -5.00 -26.07 10.62
C ASP A 271 -4.74 -25.81 12.11
N SER A 272 -4.39 -26.88 12.84
CA SER A 272 -4.08 -26.79 14.27
C SER A 272 -2.93 -25.83 14.59
N ALA A 273 -1.94 -25.68 13.70
CA ALA A 273 -0.85 -24.73 13.91
C ALA A 273 -1.33 -23.29 13.75
N ALA A 274 -2.19 -23.03 12.77
CA ALA A 274 -2.80 -21.71 12.58
C ALA A 274 -3.74 -21.33 13.74
N GLN A 275 -4.54 -22.27 14.26
CA GLN A 275 -5.34 -22.05 15.46
C GLN A 275 -4.47 -21.68 16.66
N GLN A 276 -3.39 -22.43 16.90
CA GLN A 276 -2.48 -22.17 18.01
C GLN A 276 -1.78 -20.82 17.85
N ALA A 277 -1.33 -20.48 16.65
CA ALA A 277 -0.72 -19.19 16.35
C ALA A 277 -1.70 -18.04 16.62
N LEU A 278 -2.96 -18.16 16.17
CA LEU A 278 -3.99 -17.16 16.45
C LEU A 278 -4.26 -17.04 17.95
N TRP A 279 -4.36 -18.16 18.66
CA TRP A 279 -4.57 -18.16 20.12
C TRP A 279 -3.45 -17.44 20.88
N LEU A 280 -2.19 -17.68 20.50
CA LEU A 280 -1.03 -17.01 21.11
C LEU A 280 -1.07 -15.48 20.95
N THR A 281 -1.76 -14.95 19.93
CA THR A 281 -1.93 -13.49 19.79
C THR A 281 -2.72 -12.87 20.93
N PHE A 282 -3.51 -13.67 21.68
CA PHE A 282 -4.32 -13.18 22.79
C PHE A 282 -3.51 -12.48 23.89
N ASP A 283 -2.22 -12.81 24.01
CA ASP A 283 -1.31 -12.22 24.99
C ASP A 283 -0.74 -10.86 24.57
N CYS A 284 -0.56 -10.61 23.26
CA CYS A 284 0.01 -9.37 22.74
C CYS A 284 -1.00 -8.44 22.05
N VAL A 285 -2.18 -8.95 21.65
CA VAL A 285 -3.22 -8.17 20.98
C VAL A 285 -3.69 -7.02 21.87
N LEU A 286 -4.00 -5.88 21.24
CA LEU A 286 -4.57 -4.73 21.94
C LEU A 286 -5.78 -5.15 22.79
N PRO A 287 -5.92 -4.68 24.04
CA PRO A 287 -7.00 -5.11 24.93
C PRO A 287 -8.39 -5.01 24.28
N ALA A 288 -8.68 -3.91 23.57
CA ALA A 288 -9.95 -3.70 22.88
C ALA A 288 -10.30 -4.78 21.84
N LEU A 289 -9.30 -5.50 21.31
CA LEU A 289 -9.46 -6.55 20.30
C LEU A 289 -9.43 -7.97 20.86
N LYS A 290 -9.16 -8.18 22.16
CA LYS A 290 -9.24 -9.50 22.80
C LYS A 290 -10.59 -10.21 22.60
N PRO A 291 -11.75 -9.53 22.70
CA PRO A 291 -13.03 -10.15 22.35
C PRO A 291 -13.10 -10.60 20.89
N LYS A 292 -12.48 -9.87 19.96
CA LYS A 292 -12.47 -10.21 18.53
C LYS A 292 -11.64 -11.46 18.23
N VAL A 293 -10.55 -11.69 18.96
CA VAL A 293 -9.81 -12.97 18.89
C VAL A 293 -10.72 -14.14 19.30
N MET A 294 -11.46 -14.00 20.39
CA MET A 294 -12.40 -15.01 20.87
C MET A 294 -13.55 -15.25 19.88
N GLU A 295 -14.14 -14.17 19.35
CA GLU A 295 -15.15 -14.25 18.29
C GLU A 295 -14.59 -14.96 17.05
N LYS A 296 -13.33 -14.71 16.67
CA LYS A 296 -12.74 -15.38 15.52
C LYS A 296 -12.58 -16.87 15.76
N LEU A 297 -12.02 -17.28 16.91
CA LEU A 297 -11.85 -18.68 17.28
C LEU A 297 -13.20 -19.43 17.34
N SER A 298 -14.26 -18.75 17.80
CA SER A 298 -15.60 -19.35 17.86
C SER A 298 -16.21 -19.62 16.48
N THR A 299 -15.69 -19.01 15.41
CA THR A 299 -16.15 -19.27 14.02
C THR A 299 -15.61 -20.56 13.42
N TYR A 300 -14.55 -21.15 13.98
CA TYR A 300 -13.95 -22.39 13.47
C TYR A 300 -14.78 -23.61 13.87
N GLU A 301 -15.00 -24.56 12.96
CA GLU A 301 -15.85 -25.72 13.22
C GLU A 301 -15.38 -26.52 14.44
N LYS A 302 -14.07 -26.77 14.54
CA LYS A 302 -13.42 -27.46 15.66
C LYS A 302 -12.24 -26.63 16.17
N LEU A 303 -12.14 -26.48 17.49
CA LEU A 303 -10.95 -25.91 18.13
C LEU A 303 -10.11 -27.01 18.78
N ASN A 304 -8.80 -26.82 18.79
CA ASN A 304 -7.88 -27.71 19.48
C ASN A 304 -8.22 -27.72 20.98
N ARG A 305 -8.31 -28.93 21.54
CA ARG A 305 -8.61 -29.14 22.96
C ARG A 305 -7.66 -28.39 23.89
N SER A 306 -6.37 -28.26 23.54
CA SER A 306 -5.42 -27.48 24.34
C SER A 306 -5.81 -26.00 24.45
N ILE A 307 -6.31 -25.41 23.36
CA ILE A 307 -6.77 -24.02 23.33
C ILE A 307 -8.03 -23.88 24.19
N LEU A 308 -8.97 -24.82 24.09
CA LEU A 308 -10.19 -24.80 24.89
C LEU A 308 -9.89 -24.87 26.40
N LEU A 309 -8.97 -25.73 26.81
CA LEU A 309 -8.53 -25.85 28.20
C LEU A 309 -7.83 -24.57 28.68
N ASP A 310 -6.94 -23.98 27.86
CA ASP A 310 -6.24 -22.73 28.22
C ASP A 310 -7.22 -21.53 28.30
N ILE A 311 -8.24 -21.47 27.42
CA ILE A 311 -9.32 -20.48 27.55
C ILE A 311 -10.03 -20.66 28.90
N ALA A 312 -10.41 -21.90 29.24
CA ALA A 312 -11.12 -22.20 30.50
C ALA A 312 -10.29 -21.82 31.73
N ASP A 313 -8.98 -22.09 31.72
CA ASP A 313 -8.06 -21.77 32.82
C ASP A 313 -7.86 -20.27 33.01
N ARG A 314 -7.97 -19.49 31.93
CA ARG A 314 -7.79 -18.04 31.97
C ARG A 314 -9.04 -17.27 32.34
N LEU A 315 -10.23 -17.88 32.29
CA LEU A 315 -11.52 -17.25 32.63
C LEU A 315 -11.50 -16.42 33.95
N PRO A 316 -10.89 -16.87 35.07
CA PRO A 316 -10.84 -16.10 36.32
C PRO A 316 -10.19 -14.71 36.19
N THR A 317 -9.30 -14.55 35.20
CA THR A 317 -8.50 -13.34 35.00
C THR A 317 -9.08 -12.40 33.94
N MET A 318 -10.11 -12.85 33.20
CA MET A 318 -10.69 -12.08 32.10
C MET A 318 -11.64 -10.99 32.62
N TYR A 319 -11.54 -9.79 32.03
CA TYR A 319 -12.47 -8.70 32.30
C TYR A 319 -13.74 -8.85 31.44
N GLY A 320 -14.82 -8.17 31.84
CA GLY A 320 -16.20 -8.44 31.39
C GLY A 320 -16.41 -8.79 29.91
N PRO A 321 -16.10 -7.91 28.94
CA PRO A 321 -16.25 -8.21 27.53
C PRO A 321 -15.50 -9.46 27.06
N VAL A 322 -14.29 -9.67 27.55
CA VAL A 322 -13.45 -10.82 27.18
C VAL A 322 -13.97 -12.10 27.82
N LEU A 323 -14.37 -12.05 29.09
CA LEU A 323 -15.01 -13.17 29.78
C LEU A 323 -16.26 -13.64 29.03
N ASN A 324 -17.13 -12.70 28.65
CA ASN A 324 -18.35 -13.02 27.93
C ASN A 324 -18.06 -13.64 26.56
N ALA A 325 -17.08 -13.10 25.81
CA ALA A 325 -16.69 -13.66 24.51
C ALA A 325 -16.08 -15.06 24.65
N ALA A 326 -15.26 -15.30 25.67
CA ALA A 326 -14.69 -16.61 25.97
C ALA A 326 -15.76 -17.65 26.34
N LEU A 327 -16.72 -17.30 27.19
CA LEU A 327 -17.84 -18.19 27.54
C LEU A 327 -18.67 -18.56 26.32
N GLN A 328 -18.99 -17.59 25.45
CA GLN A 328 -19.69 -17.87 24.19
C GLN A 328 -18.86 -18.76 23.25
N CYS A 329 -17.53 -18.58 23.20
CA CYS A 329 -16.64 -19.45 22.44
C CYS A 329 -16.68 -20.90 22.95
N LEU A 330 -16.60 -21.11 24.27
CA LEU A 330 -16.63 -22.44 24.88
C LEU A 330 -18.00 -23.13 24.75
N ARG A 331 -19.10 -22.37 24.70
CA ARG A 331 -20.49 -22.87 24.75
C ARG A 331 -20.73 -24.06 23.83
N LYS A 332 -20.28 -23.99 22.58
CA LYS A 332 -20.55 -25.02 21.57
C LYS A 332 -19.77 -26.32 21.78
N TYR A 333 -18.74 -26.30 22.63
CA TYR A 333 -17.90 -27.47 22.92
C TYR A 333 -18.27 -28.17 24.23
N LEU A 334 -19.04 -27.51 25.11
CA LEU A 334 -19.40 -28.07 26.42
C LEU A 334 -20.08 -29.44 26.38
N PRO A 335 -20.98 -29.75 25.42
CA PRO A 335 -21.60 -31.07 25.36
C PRO A 335 -20.60 -32.21 25.13
N GLU A 336 -19.49 -31.92 24.45
CA GLU A 336 -18.46 -32.91 24.08
C GLU A 336 -17.24 -32.89 25.02
N GLU A 337 -17.11 -31.87 25.88
CA GLU A 337 -15.94 -31.63 26.72
C GLU A 337 -16.32 -31.42 28.21
N PRO A 338 -16.59 -32.52 28.97
CA PRO A 338 -17.03 -32.43 30.36
C PRO A 338 -15.99 -31.79 31.30
N GLU A 339 -14.70 -31.89 30.98
CA GLU A 339 -13.64 -31.24 31.76
C GLU A 339 -13.75 -29.71 31.69
N ILE A 340 -14.11 -29.16 30.53
CA ILE A 340 -14.32 -27.71 30.37
C ILE A 340 -15.53 -27.27 31.20
N LEU A 341 -16.63 -28.05 31.14
CA LEU A 341 -17.82 -27.76 31.94
C LEU A 341 -17.48 -27.72 33.44
N GLN A 342 -16.70 -28.69 33.93
CA GLN A 342 -16.26 -28.72 35.32
C GLN A 342 -15.44 -27.47 35.70
N ARG A 343 -14.49 -27.05 34.85
CA ARG A 343 -13.67 -25.85 35.08
C ARG A 343 -14.52 -24.58 35.11
N VAL A 344 -15.50 -24.46 34.21
CA VAL A 344 -16.46 -23.34 34.19
C VAL A 344 -17.33 -23.34 35.45
N THR A 345 -17.87 -24.49 35.87
CA THR A 345 -18.71 -24.61 37.07
C THR A 345 -17.94 -24.28 38.35
N ALA A 346 -16.65 -24.62 38.45
CA ALA A 346 -15.82 -24.29 39.61
C ALA A 346 -15.72 -22.77 39.87
N LEU A 347 -15.99 -21.93 38.86
CA LEU A 347 -16.00 -20.47 39.01
C LEU A 347 -17.23 -19.93 39.75
N LEU A 348 -18.20 -20.78 40.09
CA LEU A 348 -19.31 -20.40 40.98
C LEU A 348 -18.84 -20.05 42.40
N ASP A 349 -17.68 -20.58 42.81
CA ASP A 349 -17.05 -20.32 44.11
C ASP A 349 -15.99 -19.21 44.04
N HIS A 350 -15.92 -18.47 42.92
CA HIS A 350 -14.91 -17.42 42.72
C HIS A 350 -15.18 -16.18 43.60
N ASN A 351 -14.11 -15.57 44.12
CA ASN A 351 -14.19 -14.40 45.01
C ASN A 351 -14.76 -13.13 44.36
N ASN A 352 -14.81 -13.08 43.02
CA ASN A 352 -15.36 -11.94 42.27
C ASN A 352 -16.86 -12.15 41.97
N PRO A 353 -17.78 -11.38 42.59
CA PRO A 353 -19.22 -11.57 42.40
C PRO A 353 -19.69 -11.34 40.96
N TYR A 354 -18.98 -10.49 40.20
CA TYR A 354 -19.29 -10.27 38.78
C TYR A 354 -19.07 -11.56 37.97
N ILE A 355 -17.93 -12.23 38.19
CA ILE A 355 -17.62 -13.51 37.52
C ILE A 355 -18.69 -14.54 37.89
N VAL A 356 -18.96 -14.74 39.18
CA VAL A 356 -20.00 -15.67 39.64
C VAL A 356 -21.35 -15.40 38.98
N LYS A 357 -21.74 -14.12 38.86
CA LYS A 357 -22.99 -13.73 38.19
C LYS A 357 -22.99 -14.10 36.71
N GLN A 358 -21.90 -13.85 35.97
CA GLN A 358 -21.81 -14.22 34.55
C GLN A 358 -21.84 -15.73 34.36
N ILE A 359 -21.15 -16.49 35.21
CA ILE A 359 -21.12 -17.95 35.15
C ILE A 359 -22.51 -18.53 35.44
N LYS A 360 -23.21 -18.05 36.48
CA LYS A 360 -24.60 -18.47 36.76
C LYS A 360 -25.50 -18.23 35.57
N LYS A 361 -25.44 -17.03 34.96
CA LYS A 361 -26.22 -16.71 33.77
C LYS A 361 -25.89 -17.64 32.62
N PHE A 362 -24.60 -17.86 32.36
CA PHE A 362 -24.12 -18.71 31.28
C PHE A 362 -24.60 -20.17 31.43
N LEU A 363 -24.47 -20.75 32.63
CA LEU A 363 -24.90 -22.13 32.89
C LEU A 363 -26.42 -22.33 32.75
N GLN A 364 -27.23 -21.29 33.02
CA GLN A 364 -28.69 -21.33 32.79
C GLN A 364 -29.07 -21.35 31.31
N GLU A 365 -28.18 -20.90 30.42
CA GLU A 365 -28.41 -20.84 28.97
C GLU A 365 -27.92 -22.13 28.25
N ILE A 366 -27.29 -23.06 28.97
CA ILE A 366 -26.89 -24.35 28.41
C ILE A 366 -28.11 -25.28 28.42
N PRO A 367 -28.51 -25.87 27.28
CA PRO A 367 -29.58 -26.86 27.27
C PRO A 367 -29.21 -28.01 28.22
N ALA A 368 -30.16 -28.44 29.07
CA ALA A 368 -29.97 -29.68 29.79
C ALA A 368 -29.81 -30.80 28.75
N ASN A 369 -28.72 -31.57 28.83
CA ASN A 369 -28.64 -32.82 28.09
C ASN A 369 -29.70 -33.76 28.68
N ASP A 370 -30.79 -33.99 27.94
CA ASP A 370 -31.75 -35.07 28.20
C ASP A 370 -31.13 -36.43 27.88
#